data_AF-A0A2T5PIQ1-F1
#
_entry.id   AF-A0A2T5PIQ1-F1
#
_cell.length_a   1.000
_cell.length_b   1.000
_cell.length_c   1.000
_cell.angle_alpha   90.00
_cell.angle_beta   90.00
_cell.angle_gamma   90.00
#
_symmetry.space_group_name_H-M   'P 1'
#
loop_
_entity.id
_entity.type
_entity.pdbx_description
1 polymer ?
#
loop_
_entity_poly.entity_id
_entity_poly.type
_entity_poly.pdbx_seq_one_letter_code
_entity_poly.pdbx_strand_id
1 'polypeptide(L)'
;MKQRTSSFRQLLAKCLAPLPVLLALPTLGYSATAAATFTSTEQLIGATEAFLEQATTEYLHRSEIQGRHEIRVNRLDPRLRLPLCDQPLTTTLESPAQPLGRVTTRVRCDGSAPWTVFVPAEVRLYRPIVVLTRPLKRMSVVKATDLSLVERDVGQLGQNFLTDLNQAIGKKLTRQLGSDQILLSTHLQVAEVIRRGDQVVISARGASVSVRMPGEALTDGAPGEQINVRNLRSQRVVRARVVGPGQVEVSM
;
A
#
# COMPACT_ATOMS: atom_id res chain seq x y z
N MET A 1 35.41 65.72 1.01
CA MET A 1 35.91 66.72 0.02
C MET A 1 35.36 66.31 -1.35
N LYS A 2 34.26 66.90 -1.87
CA LYS A 2 34.18 68.15 -2.65
C LYS A 2 35.39 68.29 -3.58
N GLN A 3 35.24 68.18 -4.91
CA GLN A 3 34.89 69.27 -5.85
C GLN A 3 34.59 68.62 -7.23
N ARG A 4 33.43 68.79 -7.90
CA ARG A 4 33.06 69.87 -8.88
C ARG A 4 34.31 70.41 -9.62
N THR A 5 34.42 70.49 -10.95
CA THR A 5 33.56 71.18 -11.91
C THR A 5 34.21 71.12 -13.31
N SER A 6 33.40 71.41 -14.34
CA SER A 6 33.77 72.06 -15.62
C SER A 6 34.49 71.17 -16.68
N SER A 7 33.88 70.77 -17.80
CA SER A 7 33.29 71.53 -18.92
C SER A 7 34.31 72.34 -19.72
N PHE A 8 34.79 71.78 -20.84
CA PHE A 8 35.32 72.58 -21.95
C PHE A 8 34.76 72.04 -23.26
N ARG A 9 33.97 72.89 -23.91
CA ARG A 9 33.43 72.74 -25.27
C ARG A 9 34.43 73.34 -26.27
N GLN A 10 34.15 73.06 -27.55
CA GLN A 10 34.59 73.77 -28.76
C GLN A 10 35.91 73.23 -29.37
N LEU A 11 36.08 73.05 -30.68
CA LEU A 11 35.37 73.57 -31.86
C LEU A 11 35.92 72.84 -33.12
N LEU A 12 35.24 73.03 -34.26
CA LEU A 12 35.69 72.82 -35.67
C LEU A 12 35.60 71.38 -36.23
N ALA A 13 34.68 71.01 -37.12
CA ALA A 13 34.21 71.55 -38.42
C ALA A 13 34.87 70.86 -39.64
N LYS A 14 34.00 70.14 -40.36
CA LYS A 14 33.96 69.87 -41.81
C LYS A 14 35.07 68.99 -42.44
N CYS A 15 34.66 67.83 -42.96
CA CYS A 15 34.88 67.44 -44.36
C CYS A 15 33.89 66.34 -44.81
N LEU A 16 33.31 66.52 -46.00
CA LEU A 16 32.44 65.61 -46.77
C LEU A 16 33.21 64.32 -47.13
N ALA A 17 32.63 63.11 -47.30
CA ALA A 17 31.65 62.65 -48.30
C ALA A 17 31.26 61.16 -48.01
N PRO A 18 30.23 60.57 -48.68
CA PRO A 18 29.52 59.38 -48.19
C PRO A 18 29.96 58.04 -48.83
N LEU A 19 29.81 56.93 -48.10
CA LEU A 19 29.75 55.58 -48.70
C LEU A 19 28.89 54.62 -47.85
N PRO A 20 28.02 53.79 -48.46
CA PRO A 20 27.09 52.92 -47.75
C PRO A 20 27.76 51.59 -47.42
N VAL A 21 27.69 51.13 -46.16
CA VAL A 21 28.14 49.79 -45.79
C VAL A 21 27.07 49.08 -44.97
N LEU A 22 26.35 48.23 -45.72
CA LEU A 22 25.78 46.92 -45.39
C LEU A 22 25.61 46.51 -43.91
N LEU A 23 24.36 46.15 -43.58
CA LEU A 23 23.93 45.30 -42.48
C LEU A 23 24.79 44.04 -42.29
N ALA A 24 25.16 43.75 -41.05
CA ALA A 24 25.51 42.40 -40.60
C ALA A 24 24.91 42.15 -39.21
N LEU A 25 23.70 41.56 -39.19
CA LEU A 25 23.14 40.91 -38.01
C LEU A 25 23.99 39.66 -37.69
N PRO A 26 24.52 39.48 -36.47
CA PRO A 26 25.14 38.22 -36.11
C PRO A 26 24.05 37.15 -36.01
N THR A 27 24.11 36.22 -36.94
CA THR A 27 23.32 34.98 -36.97
C THR A 27 23.51 34.24 -35.65
N LEU A 28 22.41 34.00 -34.92
CA LEU A 28 22.38 33.08 -33.80
C LEU A 28 22.93 31.72 -34.24
N GLY A 29 23.97 31.26 -33.55
CA GLY A 29 24.51 29.93 -33.70
C GLY A 29 23.43 28.89 -33.41
N TYR A 30 23.08 28.14 -34.44
CA TYR A 30 22.23 26.97 -34.37
C TYR A 30 22.98 25.91 -33.54
N SER A 31 22.51 25.63 -32.32
CA SER A 31 23.02 24.49 -31.54
C SER A 31 22.71 23.20 -32.29
N ALA A 32 23.74 22.51 -32.77
CA ALA A 32 23.61 21.16 -33.30
C ALA A 32 23.20 20.22 -32.16
N THR A 33 21.94 19.79 -32.14
CA THR A 33 21.49 18.69 -31.31
C THR A 33 22.15 17.41 -31.82
N ALA A 34 23.15 16.90 -31.11
CA ALA A 34 23.71 15.59 -31.37
C ALA A 34 22.59 14.53 -31.28
N ALA A 35 22.34 13.80 -32.37
CA ALA A 35 21.34 12.75 -32.40
C ALA A 35 21.73 11.64 -31.41
N ALA A 36 20.82 11.29 -30.48
CA ALA A 36 21.04 10.21 -29.54
C ALA A 36 21.11 8.88 -30.29
N THR A 37 22.22 8.15 -30.17
CA THR A 37 22.43 6.85 -30.84
C THR A 37 21.93 5.65 -30.02
N PHE A 38 21.59 5.86 -28.75
CA PHE A 38 21.18 4.80 -27.82
C PHE A 38 19.97 5.24 -27.00
N THR A 39 19.14 4.26 -26.62
CA THR A 39 18.08 4.50 -25.64
C THR A 39 18.73 4.76 -24.27
N SER A 40 18.38 5.88 -23.63
CA SER A 40 18.97 6.24 -22.34
C SER A 40 18.38 5.43 -21.19
N THR A 41 19.17 5.20 -20.13
CA THR A 41 18.67 4.56 -18.91
C THR A 41 17.58 5.38 -18.23
N GLU A 42 17.61 6.71 -18.37
CA GLU A 42 16.56 7.60 -17.87
C GLU A 42 15.23 7.39 -18.60
N GLN A 43 15.26 7.15 -19.90
CA GLN A 43 14.06 6.82 -20.67
C GLN A 43 13.44 5.49 -20.23
N LEU A 44 14.27 4.47 -19.94
CA LEU A 44 13.79 3.21 -19.39
C LEU A 44 13.17 3.39 -18.00
N ILE A 45 13.83 4.15 -17.12
CA ILE A 45 13.33 4.43 -15.77
C ILE A 45 11.99 5.17 -15.83
N GLY A 46 11.89 6.23 -16.65
CA GLY A 46 10.65 6.99 -16.80
C GLY A 46 9.50 6.17 -17.39
N ALA A 47 9.77 5.30 -18.37
CA ALA A 47 8.77 4.39 -18.91
C ALA A 47 8.27 3.37 -17.86
N THR A 48 9.20 2.81 -17.07
CA THR A 48 8.85 1.91 -15.95
C THR A 48 8.04 2.63 -14.87
N GLU A 49 8.44 3.85 -14.48
CA GLU A 49 7.75 4.62 -13.44
C GLU A 49 6.33 4.98 -13.86
N ALA A 50 6.14 5.50 -15.09
CA ALA A 50 4.82 5.81 -15.61
C ALA A 50 3.90 4.58 -15.70
N PHE A 51 4.44 3.44 -16.14
CA PHE A 51 3.69 2.19 -16.19
C PHE A 51 3.28 1.72 -14.79
N LEU A 52 4.21 1.73 -13.83
CA LEU A 52 3.92 1.29 -12.45
C LEU A 52 2.92 2.21 -11.77
N GLU A 53 2.99 3.53 -11.98
CA GLU A 53 2.03 4.49 -11.41
C GLU A 53 0.59 4.18 -11.86
N GLN A 54 0.41 3.94 -13.17
CA GLN A 54 -0.88 3.56 -13.72
C GLN A 54 -1.33 2.18 -13.20
N ALA A 55 -0.44 1.18 -13.24
CA ALA A 55 -0.76 -0.19 -12.83
C ALA A 55 -1.12 -0.28 -11.34
N THR A 56 -0.38 0.41 -10.47
CA THR A 56 -0.63 0.47 -9.02
C THR A 56 -1.94 1.20 -8.74
N THR A 57 -2.20 2.35 -9.35
CA THR A 57 -3.46 3.08 -9.17
C THR A 57 -4.68 2.24 -9.55
N GLU A 58 -4.63 1.58 -10.72
CA GLU A 58 -5.70 0.69 -11.18
C GLU A 58 -5.90 -0.51 -10.22
N TYR A 59 -4.81 -1.11 -9.76
CA TYR A 59 -4.87 -2.21 -8.80
C TYR A 59 -5.51 -1.80 -7.47
N LEU A 60 -5.12 -0.64 -6.93
CA LEU A 60 -5.66 -0.10 -5.67
C LEU A 60 -7.14 0.23 -5.81
N HIS A 61 -7.55 0.86 -6.91
CA HIS A 61 -8.94 1.17 -7.19
C HIS A 61 -9.81 -0.09 -7.28
N ARG A 62 -9.39 -1.08 -8.10
CA ARG A 62 -10.13 -2.33 -8.30
C ARG A 62 -10.26 -3.17 -7.03
N SER A 63 -9.25 -3.10 -6.17
CA SER A 63 -9.22 -3.85 -4.91
C SER A 63 -9.83 -3.07 -3.74
N GLU A 64 -10.34 -1.86 -3.98
CA GLU A 64 -10.87 -0.94 -2.97
C GLU A 64 -9.86 -0.67 -1.83
N ILE A 65 -8.57 -0.67 -2.15
CA ILE A 65 -7.48 -0.47 -1.20
C ILE A 65 -7.16 1.02 -1.12
N GLN A 66 -7.36 1.59 0.08
CA GLN A 66 -6.90 2.93 0.40
C GLN A 66 -5.49 2.88 1.01
N GLY A 67 -4.61 3.76 0.54
CA GLY A 67 -3.25 3.91 1.03
C GLY A 67 -2.44 4.89 0.18
N ARG A 68 -1.32 5.36 0.72
CA ARG A 68 -0.35 6.16 -0.02
C ARG A 68 0.68 5.21 -0.62
N HIS A 69 0.96 5.29 -1.91
CA HIS A 69 2.05 4.53 -2.54
C HIS A 69 3.26 5.41 -2.85
N GLU A 70 4.41 4.77 -2.97
CA GLU A 70 5.67 5.39 -3.39
C GLU A 70 6.39 4.41 -4.31
N ILE A 71 6.76 4.85 -5.50
CA ILE A 71 7.43 4.03 -6.50
C ILE A 71 8.89 4.43 -6.57
N ARG A 72 9.77 3.44 -6.53
CA ARG A 72 11.20 3.63 -6.68
C ARG A 72 11.74 2.64 -7.70
N VAL A 73 12.15 3.13 -8.85
CA VAL A 73 12.83 2.31 -9.85
C VAL A 73 14.31 2.18 -9.48
N ASN A 74 14.86 0.97 -9.59
CA ASN A 74 16.27 0.76 -9.26
C ASN A 74 17.16 1.38 -10.35
N ARG A 75 18.36 1.81 -9.94
CA ARG A 75 19.37 2.28 -10.90
C ARG A 75 19.77 1.12 -11.82
N LEU A 76 19.71 1.38 -13.13
CA LEU A 76 20.18 0.46 -14.16
C LEU A 76 21.71 0.57 -14.33
N ASP A 77 22.36 -0.47 -14.86
CA ASP A 77 23.80 -0.44 -15.14
C ASP A 77 24.10 0.69 -16.13
N PRO A 78 24.95 1.68 -15.78
CA PRO A 78 25.31 2.78 -16.68
C PRO A 78 26.00 2.33 -17.98
N ARG A 79 26.43 1.07 -18.08
CA ARG A 79 27.02 0.45 -19.27
C ARG A 79 25.99 -0.23 -20.16
N LEU A 80 24.71 -0.27 -19.78
CA LEU A 80 23.65 -0.78 -20.64
C LEU A 80 23.58 0.08 -21.92
N ARG A 81 23.80 -0.56 -23.07
CA ARG A 81 23.73 0.07 -24.39
C ARG A 81 22.69 -0.69 -25.21
N LEU A 82 21.51 -0.09 -25.35
CA LEU A 82 20.44 -0.60 -26.19
C LEU A 82 20.33 0.28 -27.43
N PRO A 83 20.11 -0.29 -28.62
CA PRO A 83 19.78 0.48 -29.82
C PRO A 83 18.67 1.50 -29.52
N LEU A 84 18.73 2.66 -30.18
CA LEU A 84 17.63 3.62 -30.10
C LEU A 84 16.34 2.94 -30.58
N CYS A 85 15.27 3.06 -29.79
CA CYS A 85 13.95 2.62 -30.23
C CYS A 85 13.30 3.73 -31.08
N ASP A 86 12.88 3.39 -32.29
CA ASP A 86 12.12 4.24 -33.22
C ASP A 86 10.60 4.19 -32.95
N GLN A 87 10.16 3.35 -32.01
CA GLN A 87 8.76 3.21 -31.58
C GLN A 87 8.61 3.46 -30.07
N PRO A 88 7.38 3.70 -29.57
CA PRO A 88 7.12 3.75 -28.14
C PRO A 88 7.51 2.45 -27.43
N LEU A 89 8.08 2.58 -26.24
CA LEU A 89 8.47 1.42 -25.42
C LEU A 89 7.23 0.72 -24.86
N THR A 90 7.16 -0.59 -25.04
CA THR A 90 6.11 -1.41 -24.44
C THR A 90 6.60 -1.92 -23.09
N THR A 91 5.94 -1.48 -22.01
CA THR A 91 6.26 -1.90 -20.64
C THR A 91 5.15 -2.78 -20.09
N THR A 92 5.53 -3.92 -19.51
CA THR A 92 4.60 -4.85 -18.86
C THR A 92 5.15 -5.30 -17.51
N LEU A 93 4.27 -5.63 -16.56
CA LEU A 93 4.67 -6.24 -15.30
C LEU A 93 5.07 -7.70 -15.55
N GLU A 94 6.29 -8.08 -15.15
CA GLU A 94 6.78 -9.44 -15.32
C GLU A 94 6.52 -10.29 -14.09
N SER A 95 6.91 -9.77 -12.91
CA SER A 95 6.76 -10.48 -11.66
C SER A 95 6.86 -9.51 -10.47
N PRO A 96 6.09 -9.72 -9.39
CA PRO A 96 4.96 -10.65 -9.27
C PRO A 96 3.73 -10.16 -10.07
N ALA A 97 2.62 -10.91 -10.06
CA ALA A 97 1.39 -10.53 -10.75
C ALA A 97 0.74 -9.24 -10.18
N GLN A 98 1.05 -8.91 -8.93
CA GLN A 98 0.57 -7.70 -8.25
C GLN A 98 1.65 -6.61 -8.34
N PRO A 99 1.29 -5.34 -8.62
CA PRO A 99 2.26 -4.25 -8.74
C PRO A 99 2.63 -3.67 -7.36
N LEU A 100 2.92 -4.52 -6.38
CA LEU A 100 3.26 -4.13 -5.00
C LEU A 100 4.55 -4.81 -4.53
N GLY A 101 5.30 -4.13 -3.67
CA GLY A 101 6.55 -4.63 -3.12
C GLY A 101 7.67 -4.60 -4.16
N ARG A 102 8.48 -5.66 -4.19
CA ARG A 102 9.55 -5.79 -5.18
C ARG A 102 8.96 -6.29 -6.49
N VAL A 103 9.05 -5.48 -7.53
CA VAL A 103 8.49 -5.76 -8.85
C VAL A 103 9.57 -5.72 -9.91
N THR A 104 9.40 -6.50 -10.96
CA THR A 104 10.23 -6.47 -12.16
C THR A 104 9.31 -6.15 -13.33
N THR A 105 9.66 -5.12 -14.09
CA THR A 105 8.97 -4.77 -15.33
C THR A 105 9.79 -5.24 -16.52
N ARG A 106 9.13 -5.73 -17.55
CA ARG A 106 9.72 -6.02 -18.85
C ARG A 106 9.48 -4.79 -19.73
N VAL A 107 10.56 -4.17 -20.21
CA VAL A 107 10.51 -3.08 -21.18
C VAL A 107 11.02 -3.61 -22.51
N ARG A 108 10.21 -3.47 -23.57
CA ARG A 108 10.49 -3.99 -24.90
C ARG A 108 10.39 -2.88 -25.95
N CYS A 109 11.30 -2.91 -26.90
CA CYS A 109 11.21 -2.17 -28.15
C CYS A 109 10.88 -3.15 -29.30
N ASP A 110 9.87 -2.82 -30.10
CA ASP A 110 9.45 -3.58 -31.30
C ASP A 110 9.83 -2.90 -32.61
N GLY A 111 10.74 -1.94 -32.49
CA GLY A 111 11.23 -1.14 -33.59
C GLY A 111 12.07 -1.90 -34.62
N SER A 112 12.76 -1.13 -35.45
CA SER A 112 13.72 -1.67 -36.42
C SER A 112 14.86 -2.49 -35.80
N ALA A 113 15.22 -2.22 -34.54
CA ALA A 113 16.18 -2.99 -33.76
C ALA A 113 15.54 -3.47 -32.44
N PRO A 114 14.86 -4.63 -32.43
CA PRO A 114 14.11 -5.08 -31.27
C PRO A 114 15.03 -5.53 -30.14
N TRP A 115 14.63 -5.20 -28.92
CA TRP A 115 15.33 -5.60 -27.71
C TRP A 115 14.38 -5.67 -26.52
N THR A 116 14.80 -6.33 -25.45
CA THR A 116 14.05 -6.43 -24.20
C THR A 116 14.99 -6.32 -23.01
N VAL A 117 14.57 -5.57 -22.00
CA VAL A 117 15.29 -5.40 -20.74
C VAL A 117 14.35 -5.54 -19.56
N PHE A 118 14.85 -6.10 -18.47
CA PHE A 118 14.11 -6.23 -17.22
C PHE A 118 14.57 -5.13 -16.26
N VAL A 119 13.62 -4.29 -15.84
CA VAL A 119 13.87 -3.16 -14.96
C VAL A 119 13.26 -3.47 -13.59
N PRO A 120 14.09 -3.76 -12.57
CA PRO A 120 13.61 -3.97 -11.22
C PRO A 120 13.21 -2.63 -10.57
N ALA A 121 12.14 -2.66 -9.79
CA ALA A 121 11.62 -1.53 -9.04
C ALA A 121 11.01 -1.99 -7.71
N GLU A 122 10.73 -1.04 -6.83
CA GLU A 122 10.06 -1.25 -5.56
C GLU A 122 8.85 -0.31 -5.49
N VAL A 123 7.68 -0.89 -5.24
CA VAL A 123 6.43 -0.15 -4.97
C VAL A 123 6.10 -0.32 -3.49
N ARG A 124 6.27 0.73 -2.72
CA ARG A 124 5.90 0.78 -1.29
C ARG A 124 4.47 1.21 -1.17
N LEU A 125 3.72 0.57 -0.28
CA LEU A 125 2.33 0.89 -0.02
C LEU A 125 2.16 1.14 1.46
N TYR A 126 1.93 2.39 1.85
CA TYR A 126 1.75 2.79 3.23
C TYR A 126 0.27 2.74 3.60
N ARG A 127 -0.05 1.95 4.62
CA ARG A 127 -1.41 1.80 5.14
C ARG A 127 -1.43 1.83 6.66
N PRO A 128 -2.52 2.33 7.27
CA PRO A 128 -2.74 2.17 8.70
C PRO A 128 -3.01 0.68 8.99
N ILE A 129 -2.15 0.07 9.79
CA ILE A 129 -2.29 -1.32 10.23
C ILE A 129 -2.30 -1.41 11.74
N VAL A 130 -2.91 -2.48 12.25
CA VAL A 130 -3.01 -2.73 13.68
C VAL A 130 -1.67 -3.26 14.22
N VAL A 131 -1.14 -2.56 15.22
CA VAL A 131 0.05 -2.97 15.98
C VAL A 131 -0.28 -3.06 17.46
N LEU A 132 0.54 -3.81 18.20
CA LEU A 132 0.44 -3.90 19.66
C LEU A 132 1.14 -2.73 20.35
N THR A 133 0.48 -2.09 21.30
CA THR A 133 1.06 -1.01 22.12
C THR A 133 1.90 -1.52 23.29
N ARG A 134 1.72 -2.79 23.68
CA ARG A 134 2.44 -3.44 24.77
C ARG A 134 2.63 -4.94 24.51
N PRO A 135 3.63 -5.60 25.11
CA PRO A 135 3.82 -7.03 24.95
C PRO A 135 2.64 -7.82 25.54
N LEU A 136 2.17 -8.82 24.79
CA LEU A 136 1.09 -9.72 25.18
C LEU A 136 1.54 -11.17 25.10
N LYS A 137 1.17 -11.96 26.13
CA LYS A 137 1.53 -13.39 26.24
C LYS A 137 0.62 -14.25 25.35
N ARG A 138 1.08 -15.46 25.04
CA ARG A 138 0.23 -16.48 24.41
C ARG A 138 -1.05 -16.68 25.23
N MET A 139 -2.18 -16.94 24.56
CA MET A 139 -3.53 -17.10 25.12
C MET A 139 -4.16 -15.85 25.74
N SER A 140 -3.49 -14.69 25.76
CA SER A 140 -4.12 -13.46 26.27
C SER A 140 -5.21 -12.96 25.32
N VAL A 141 -6.32 -12.47 25.89
CA VAL A 141 -7.37 -11.79 25.13
C VAL A 141 -6.92 -10.37 24.80
N VAL A 142 -6.99 -10.02 23.52
CA VAL A 142 -6.63 -8.70 23.00
C VAL A 142 -7.74 -7.69 23.34
N LYS A 143 -7.36 -6.58 23.99
CA LYS A 143 -8.26 -5.46 24.30
C LYS A 143 -7.99 -4.27 23.39
N ALA A 144 -8.94 -3.36 23.28
CA ALA A 144 -8.78 -2.12 22.50
C ALA A 144 -7.58 -1.27 22.96
N THR A 145 -7.28 -1.26 24.27
CA THR A 145 -6.14 -0.54 24.85
C THR A 145 -4.78 -1.12 24.47
N ASP A 146 -4.75 -2.37 24.00
CA ASP A 146 -3.52 -3.07 23.63
C ASP A 146 -3.14 -2.80 22.16
N LEU A 147 -3.98 -2.07 21.42
CA LEU A 147 -3.89 -1.90 19.98
C LEU A 147 -3.81 -0.43 19.59
N SER A 148 -3.11 -0.18 18.50
CA SER A 148 -3.10 1.13 17.83
C SER A 148 -3.00 0.95 16.33
N LEU A 149 -3.53 1.91 15.57
CA LEU A 149 -3.30 1.98 14.12
C LEU A 149 -2.07 2.83 13.85
N VAL A 150 -1.12 2.27 13.09
CA VAL A 150 0.11 2.95 12.72
C VAL A 150 0.35 2.75 11.23
N GLU A 151 0.75 3.82 10.54
CA GLU A 151 1.13 3.75 9.13
C GLU A 151 2.45 2.96 8.98
N ARG A 152 2.40 1.91 8.16
CA ARG A 152 3.54 1.05 7.82
C ARG A 152 3.50 0.68 6.35
N ASP A 153 4.68 0.39 5.80
CA ASP A 153 4.80 -0.18 4.47
C ASP A 153 4.31 -1.63 4.48
N VAL A 154 3.23 -1.88 3.74
CA VAL A 154 2.63 -3.18 3.52
C VAL A 154 2.93 -3.75 2.14
N GLY A 155 3.70 -3.05 1.29
CA GLY A 155 3.99 -3.50 -0.07
C GLY A 155 4.71 -4.85 -0.11
N GLN A 156 5.53 -5.14 0.90
CA GLN A 156 6.20 -6.43 1.07
C GLN A 156 5.48 -7.37 2.05
N LEU A 157 4.43 -6.90 2.74
CA LEU A 157 3.65 -7.71 3.66
C LEU A 157 2.56 -8.44 2.88
N GLY A 158 2.38 -9.74 3.15
CA GLY A 158 1.22 -10.47 2.62
C GLY A 158 -0.10 -9.90 3.17
N GLN A 159 -1.24 -10.31 2.62
CA GLN A 159 -2.56 -9.77 2.96
C GLN A 159 -3.11 -10.17 4.36
N ASN A 160 -2.26 -10.68 5.24
CA ASN A 160 -2.68 -11.24 6.53
C ASN A 160 -2.65 -10.21 7.68
N PHE A 161 -2.33 -8.94 7.42
CA PHE A 161 -2.37 -7.88 8.43
C PHE A 161 -3.79 -7.36 8.63
N LEU A 162 -4.05 -6.78 9.79
CA LEU A 162 -5.34 -6.20 10.13
C LEU A 162 -5.31 -4.69 9.92
N THR A 163 -6.39 -4.15 9.35
CA THR A 163 -6.59 -2.72 9.13
C THR A 163 -7.65 -2.11 10.05
N ASP A 164 -8.40 -2.95 10.77
CA ASP A 164 -9.41 -2.53 11.74
C ASP A 164 -9.17 -3.23 13.08
N LEU A 165 -9.20 -2.44 14.16
CA LEU A 165 -9.03 -2.87 15.54
C LEU A 165 -10.10 -3.89 15.94
N ASN A 166 -11.33 -3.76 15.45
CA ASN A 166 -12.45 -4.66 15.78
C ASN A 166 -12.19 -6.10 15.33
N GLN A 167 -11.34 -6.30 14.33
CA GLN A 167 -10.98 -7.64 13.86
C GLN A 167 -10.10 -8.39 14.86
N ALA A 168 -9.46 -7.68 15.80
CA ALA A 168 -8.57 -8.24 16.81
C ALA A 168 -9.18 -8.27 18.22
N ILE A 169 -10.01 -7.28 18.57
CA ILE A 169 -10.59 -7.15 19.90
C ILE A 169 -11.39 -8.41 20.28
N GLY A 170 -11.17 -8.92 21.48
CA GLY A 170 -11.86 -10.10 22.00
C GLY A 170 -11.31 -11.44 21.52
N LYS A 171 -10.35 -11.45 20.59
CA LYS A 171 -9.63 -12.67 20.17
C LYS A 171 -8.45 -12.97 21.11
N LYS A 172 -8.05 -14.24 21.18
CA LYS A 172 -6.85 -14.68 21.92
C LYS A 172 -5.64 -14.72 21.00
N LEU A 173 -4.46 -14.44 21.53
CA LEU A 173 -3.22 -14.65 20.80
C LEU A 173 -2.81 -16.13 20.77
N THR A 174 -2.33 -16.60 19.62
CA THR A 174 -1.80 -17.97 19.43
C THR A 174 -0.34 -18.10 19.83
N ARG A 175 0.38 -16.97 19.90
CA ARG A 175 1.80 -16.84 20.31
C ARG A 175 2.03 -15.56 21.12
N GLN A 176 3.17 -15.46 21.80
CA GLN A 176 3.60 -14.21 22.41
C GLN A 176 4.04 -13.21 21.33
N LEU A 177 3.68 -11.94 21.53
CA LEU A 177 4.08 -10.81 20.67
C LEU A 177 4.59 -9.65 21.54
N GLY A 178 5.57 -8.92 21.01
CA GLY A 178 6.14 -7.73 21.64
C GLY A 178 5.34 -6.45 21.35
N SER A 179 5.76 -5.34 21.97
CA SER A 179 5.29 -4.01 21.57
C SER A 179 5.75 -3.66 20.15
N ASP A 180 4.99 -2.79 19.48
CA ASP A 180 5.17 -2.33 18.10
C ASP A 180 5.20 -3.43 17.03
N GLN A 181 4.84 -4.66 17.39
CA GLN A 181 4.70 -5.74 16.43
C GLN A 181 3.38 -5.66 15.68
N ILE A 182 3.45 -5.97 14.38
CA ILE A 182 2.30 -6.04 13.49
C ILE A 182 1.42 -7.22 13.87
N LEU A 183 0.12 -6.94 14.03
CA LEU A 183 -0.85 -7.98 14.34
C LEU A 183 -1.37 -8.59 13.04
N LEU A 184 -1.06 -9.87 12.83
CA LEU A 184 -1.52 -10.67 11.71
C LEU A 184 -2.74 -11.51 12.13
N SER A 185 -3.64 -11.79 11.18
CA SER A 185 -4.79 -12.69 11.38
C SER A 185 -4.38 -14.07 11.89
N THR A 186 -3.22 -14.58 11.47
CA THR A 186 -2.67 -15.88 11.91
C THR A 186 -2.20 -15.89 13.37
N HIS A 187 -1.99 -14.71 13.98
CA HIS A 187 -1.64 -14.58 15.39
C HIS A 187 -2.86 -14.65 16.29
N LEU A 188 -4.08 -14.64 15.72
CA LEU A 188 -5.32 -14.57 16.45
C LEU A 188 -6.12 -15.85 16.29
N GLN A 189 -6.71 -16.28 17.40
CA GLN A 189 -7.74 -17.32 17.44
C GLN A 189 -8.96 -16.74 18.13
N VAL A 190 -10.16 -17.18 17.73
CA VAL A 190 -11.38 -16.76 18.41
C VAL A 190 -11.28 -17.20 19.87
N ALA A 191 -11.54 -16.28 20.80
CA ALA A 191 -11.59 -16.67 22.20
C ALA A 191 -12.79 -17.59 22.40
N GLU A 192 -12.60 -18.74 23.05
CA GLU A 192 -13.71 -19.43 23.69
C GLU A 192 -14.35 -18.46 24.68
N VAL A 193 -15.65 -18.25 24.48
CA VAL A 193 -16.46 -17.32 25.24
C VAL A 193 -17.36 -18.05 26.24
N ILE A 194 -17.56 -19.36 26.03
CA ILE A 194 -18.28 -20.27 26.92
C ILE A 194 -17.39 -21.48 27.17
N ARG A 195 -17.22 -21.86 28.45
CA ARG A 195 -16.53 -23.07 28.86
C ARG A 195 -17.53 -24.14 29.29
N ARG A 196 -17.12 -25.40 29.24
CA ARG A 196 -17.87 -26.51 29.82
C ARG A 196 -18.13 -26.25 31.31
N GLY A 197 -19.39 -26.39 31.71
CA GLY A 197 -19.87 -26.12 33.07
C GLY A 197 -20.36 -24.68 33.27
N ASP A 198 -20.15 -23.77 32.32
CA ASP A 198 -20.66 -22.41 32.45
C ASP A 198 -22.19 -22.39 32.39
N GLN A 199 -22.81 -21.58 33.23
CA GLN A 199 -24.23 -21.26 33.11
C GLN A 199 -24.44 -20.32 31.93
N VAL A 200 -25.37 -20.69 31.05
CA VAL A 200 -25.69 -19.96 29.83
C VAL A 200 -27.18 -19.69 29.73
N VAL A 201 -27.56 -18.65 29.01
CA VAL A 201 -28.95 -18.37 28.65
C VAL A 201 -29.20 -18.89 27.24
N ILE A 202 -30.09 -19.88 27.13
CA ILE A 202 -30.59 -20.40 25.86
C ILE A 202 -31.70 -19.48 25.37
N SER A 203 -31.49 -18.79 24.26
CA SER A 203 -32.52 -18.05 23.53
C SER A 203 -33.02 -18.83 22.32
N ALA A 204 -34.32 -18.86 22.12
CA ALA A 204 -34.94 -19.35 20.88
C ALA A 204 -35.84 -18.23 20.33
N ARG A 205 -35.71 -17.93 19.03
CA ARG A 205 -36.48 -16.87 18.36
C ARG A 205 -37.18 -17.45 17.14
N GLY A 206 -38.51 -17.44 17.17
CA GLY A 206 -39.37 -17.67 16.01
C GLY A 206 -39.93 -16.33 15.47
N ALA A 207 -40.78 -16.39 14.44
CA ALA A 207 -41.33 -15.20 13.78
C ALA A 207 -42.14 -14.27 14.71
N SER A 208 -42.77 -14.80 15.76
CA SER A 208 -43.61 -14.04 16.71
C SER A 208 -43.32 -14.35 18.19
N VAL A 209 -42.38 -15.24 18.50
CA VAL A 209 -42.13 -15.73 19.86
C VAL A 209 -40.63 -15.72 20.17
N SER A 210 -40.26 -15.21 21.35
CA SER A 210 -38.91 -15.30 21.90
C SER A 210 -38.94 -15.98 23.27
N VAL A 211 -38.21 -17.08 23.41
CA VAL A 211 -38.10 -17.85 24.66
C VAL A 211 -36.67 -17.74 25.18
N ARG A 212 -36.52 -17.53 26.50
CA ARG A 212 -35.23 -17.57 27.19
C ARG A 212 -35.27 -18.57 28.34
N MET A 213 -34.27 -19.43 28.44
CA MET A 213 -34.19 -20.47 29.48
C MET A 213 -32.76 -20.59 30.00
N PRO A 214 -32.55 -20.85 31.31
CA PRO A 214 -31.23 -21.16 31.82
C PRO A 214 -30.76 -22.55 31.37
N GLY A 215 -29.47 -22.65 31.05
CA GLY A 215 -28.80 -23.87 30.65
C GLY A 215 -27.38 -23.95 31.21
N GLU A 216 -26.76 -25.11 31.04
CA GLU A 216 -25.37 -25.38 31.39
C GLU A 216 -24.65 -25.90 30.14
N ALA A 217 -23.51 -25.30 29.80
CA ALA A 217 -22.71 -25.72 28.66
C ALA A 217 -22.01 -27.06 28.95
N LEU A 218 -22.14 -28.03 28.04
CA LEU A 218 -21.48 -29.34 28.15
C LEU A 218 -20.16 -29.42 27.39
N THR A 219 -19.90 -28.44 26.51
CA THR A 219 -18.71 -28.31 25.67
C THR A 219 -18.26 -26.85 25.65
N ASP A 220 -16.96 -26.61 25.50
CA ASP A 220 -16.42 -25.27 25.25
C ASP A 220 -16.89 -24.75 23.88
N GLY A 221 -16.96 -23.43 23.72
CA GLY A 221 -17.36 -22.82 22.45
C GLY A 221 -16.93 -21.37 22.28
N ALA A 222 -16.49 -21.06 21.06
CA ALA A 222 -16.29 -19.71 20.58
C ALA A 222 -17.58 -19.13 19.95
N PRO A 223 -17.76 -17.79 19.88
CA PRO A 223 -18.87 -17.18 19.18
C PRO A 223 -19.03 -17.71 17.75
N GLY A 224 -20.25 -18.09 17.41
CA GLY A 224 -20.59 -18.70 16.12
C GLY A 224 -20.53 -20.23 16.09
N GLU A 225 -19.85 -20.89 17.04
CA GLU A 225 -19.78 -22.34 17.12
C GLU A 225 -21.04 -22.96 17.71
N GLN A 226 -21.33 -24.22 17.35
CA GLN A 226 -22.46 -24.96 17.89
C GLN A 226 -22.00 -25.85 19.05
N ILE A 227 -22.55 -25.62 20.24
CA ILE A 227 -22.22 -26.34 21.47
C ILE A 227 -23.42 -27.12 22.00
N ASN A 228 -23.14 -28.16 22.78
CA ASN A 228 -24.16 -28.90 23.51
C ASN A 228 -24.45 -28.19 24.82
N VAL A 229 -25.73 -27.90 25.08
CA VAL A 229 -26.17 -27.22 26.29
C VAL A 229 -27.29 -28.03 26.93
N ARG A 230 -27.18 -28.30 28.23
CA ARG A 230 -28.25 -28.91 29.02
C ARG A 230 -29.19 -27.81 29.51
N ASN A 231 -30.46 -27.91 29.19
CA ASN A 231 -31.47 -27.02 29.76
C ASN A 231 -31.68 -27.40 31.24
N LEU A 232 -31.55 -26.44 32.16
CA LEU A 232 -31.65 -26.72 33.59
C LEU A 232 -33.09 -27.00 34.05
N ARG A 233 -34.10 -26.53 33.30
CA ARG A 233 -35.52 -26.74 33.61
C ARG A 233 -36.02 -28.10 33.10
N SER A 234 -35.69 -28.47 31.86
CA SER A 234 -36.18 -29.71 31.23
C SER A 234 -35.19 -30.87 31.27
N GLN A 235 -33.95 -30.63 31.70
CA GLN A 235 -32.83 -31.59 31.70
C GLN A 235 -32.47 -32.15 30.30
N ARG A 236 -33.07 -31.62 29.23
CA ARG A 236 -32.78 -32.02 27.85
C ARG A 236 -31.50 -31.34 27.34
N VAL A 237 -30.72 -32.07 26.56
CA VAL A 237 -29.55 -31.52 25.85
C VAL A 237 -30.00 -30.98 24.50
N VAL A 238 -29.64 -29.75 24.20
CA VAL A 238 -29.92 -29.05 22.95
C VAL A 238 -28.62 -28.58 22.30
N ARG A 239 -28.58 -28.56 20.97
CA ARG A 239 -27.49 -27.93 20.21
C ARG A 239 -27.82 -26.47 20.01
N ALA A 240 -26.99 -25.58 20.54
CA ALA A 240 -27.19 -24.14 20.46
C ALA A 240 -25.93 -23.48 19.90
N ARG A 241 -26.10 -22.41 19.12
CA ARG A 241 -25.00 -21.60 18.59
C ARG A 241 -24.59 -20.55 19.61
N VAL A 242 -23.30 -20.42 19.92
CA VAL A 242 -22.79 -19.38 20.82
C VAL A 242 -22.98 -18.02 20.16
N VAL A 243 -23.70 -17.11 20.81
CA VAL A 243 -23.89 -15.72 20.32
C VAL A 243 -22.96 -14.75 21.04
N GLY A 244 -22.62 -15.04 22.30
CA GLY A 244 -21.74 -14.21 23.11
C GLY A 244 -21.50 -14.80 24.50
N PRO A 245 -20.88 -14.02 25.42
CA PRO A 245 -20.58 -14.47 26.78
C PRO A 245 -21.83 -14.92 27.51
N GLY A 246 -21.87 -16.21 27.89
CA GLY A 246 -23.01 -16.81 28.58
C GLY A 246 -24.32 -16.84 27.76
N GLN A 247 -24.29 -16.65 26.44
CA GLN A 247 -25.48 -16.57 25.60
C GLN A 247 -25.39 -17.52 24.41
N VAL A 248 -26.43 -18.34 24.23
CA VAL A 248 -26.53 -19.33 23.17
C VAL A 248 -27.91 -19.27 22.51
N GLU A 249 -27.97 -19.43 21.20
CA GLU A 249 -29.22 -19.39 20.43
C GLU A 249 -29.53 -20.73 19.76
N VAL A 250 -30.78 -21.14 19.82
CA VAL A 250 -31.31 -22.30 19.11
C VAL A 250 -32.22 -21.82 18.00
N SER A 251 -31.91 -22.20 16.76
CA SER A 251 -32.81 -22.05 15.62
C SER A 251 -33.98 -23.03 15.78
N MET A 252 -35.20 -22.48 15.86
CA MET A 252 -36.47 -23.25 15.89
C MET A 252 -36.83 -23.78 14.50
#